data_AF-Q8N3F0-F1
#
_entry.id   AF-Q8N3F0-F1
#
_cell.length_a   1.000
_cell.length_b   1.000
_cell.length_c   1.000
_cell.angle_alpha   90.00
_cell.angle_beta   90.00
_cell.angle_gamma   90.00
#
_symmetry.space_group_name_H-M   'P 1'
#
loop_
_entity.id
_entity.type
_entity.pdbx_description
1 polymer ?
#
loop_
_entity_poly.entity_id
_entity_poly.type
_entity_poly.pdbx_seq_one_letter_code
_entity_poly.pdbx_strand_id
1 'polypeptide(L)'
;MDFQQLADVAEKWCSNTPFELIATEETERRMDFYADPGVSFYVLCPDNGCGDNFHVWSESEDCLPFLQLAQDYISSCGKKTLHEVLEKVFKSFRPLLGLPDADDDAFEEYSADVEEEEPEADHPQMGVSQQ
;
A
#
# COMPACT_ATOMS: atom_id res chain seq x y z
N MET A 1 -11.57 -3.02 -8.10
CA MET A 1 -10.74 -2.11 -8.93
C MET A 1 -10.41 -2.84 -10.20
N ASP A 2 -10.41 -2.15 -11.33
CA ASP A 2 -10.04 -2.79 -12.60
C ASP A 2 -8.56 -3.21 -12.59
N PHE A 3 -8.21 -4.30 -13.26
CA PHE A 3 -6.84 -4.78 -13.28
C PHE A 3 -5.90 -3.81 -14.01
N GLN A 4 -6.38 -3.13 -15.07
CA GLN A 4 -5.62 -2.09 -15.76
C GLN A 4 -5.27 -0.93 -14.83
N GLN A 5 -6.22 -0.49 -14.00
CA GLN A 5 -5.95 0.58 -13.03
C GLN A 5 -4.89 0.18 -12.00
N LEU A 6 -4.86 -1.10 -11.60
CA LEU A 6 -3.82 -1.62 -10.73
C LEU A 6 -2.46 -1.62 -11.44
N ALA A 7 -2.43 -2.00 -12.73
CA ALA A 7 -1.22 -2.00 -13.54
C ALA A 7 -0.67 -0.56 -13.68
N ASP A 8 -1.53 0.43 -13.94
CA ASP A 8 -1.11 1.83 -14.01
C ASP A 8 -0.48 2.33 -12.69
N VAL A 9 -1.01 1.89 -11.54
CA VAL A 9 -0.42 2.18 -10.22
C VAL A 9 0.95 1.52 -10.08
N ALA A 10 1.07 0.25 -10.48
CA ALA A 10 2.33 -0.48 -10.45
C ALA A 10 3.39 0.16 -11.36
N GLU A 11 3.06 0.53 -12.59
CA GLU A 11 3.98 1.20 -13.52
C GLU A 11 4.45 2.56 -12.98
N LYS A 12 3.52 3.35 -12.42
CA LYS A 12 3.87 4.62 -11.78
C LYS A 12 4.82 4.40 -10.61
N TRP A 13 4.60 3.36 -9.82
CA TRP A 13 5.48 3.00 -8.72
C TRP A 13 6.87 2.55 -9.20
N CYS A 14 6.95 1.73 -10.25
CA CYS A 14 8.21 1.34 -10.90
C CYS A 14 9.02 2.55 -11.38
N SER A 15 8.36 3.62 -11.87
CA SER A 15 9.08 4.84 -12.29
C SER A 15 9.85 5.57 -11.18
N ASN A 16 9.58 5.25 -9.90
CA ASN A 16 10.21 5.85 -8.72
C ASN A 16 11.05 4.85 -7.91
N THR A 17 11.18 3.61 -8.37
CA THR A 17 11.89 2.54 -7.67
C THR A 17 12.85 1.83 -8.63
N PRO A 18 13.82 1.04 -8.13
CA PRO A 18 14.66 0.23 -9.01
C PRO A 18 13.95 -1.00 -9.61
N PHE A 19 12.66 -1.18 -9.33
CA PHE A 19 11.87 -2.29 -9.84
C PHE A 19 11.24 -1.97 -11.20
N GLU A 20 11.10 -3.01 -12.02
CA GLU A 20 10.41 -3.00 -13.29
C GLU A 20 9.24 -3.98 -13.24
N LEU A 21 8.10 -3.59 -13.84
CA LEU A 21 6.97 -4.48 -14.05
C LEU A 21 7.25 -5.32 -15.30
N ILE A 22 7.58 -6.60 -15.13
CA ILE A 22 8.07 -7.47 -16.22
C ILE A 22 6.99 -8.35 -16.84
N ALA A 23 5.91 -8.63 -16.11
CA ALA A 23 4.76 -9.35 -16.63
C ALA A 23 3.47 -8.99 -15.88
N THR A 24 2.35 -9.11 -16.58
CA THR A 24 1.01 -8.94 -16.02
C THR A 24 0.08 -10.01 -16.59
N GLU A 25 -0.54 -10.79 -15.72
CA GLU A 25 -1.47 -11.86 -16.09
C GLU A 25 -2.87 -11.50 -15.56
N GLU A 26 -3.76 -11.01 -16.43
CA GLU A 26 -5.09 -10.52 -16.02
C GLU A 26 -5.99 -11.64 -15.46
N THR A 27 -5.88 -12.85 -16.02
CA THR A 27 -6.67 -14.03 -15.61
C THR A 27 -6.35 -14.47 -14.18
N GLU A 28 -5.08 -14.40 -13.80
CA GLU A 28 -4.59 -14.68 -12.44
C GLU A 28 -4.54 -13.42 -11.57
N ARG A 29 -4.83 -12.25 -12.15
CA ARG A 29 -4.62 -10.92 -11.57
C ARG A 29 -3.23 -10.78 -10.94
N ARG A 30 -2.21 -11.30 -11.64
CA ARG A 30 -0.82 -11.39 -11.19
C ARG A 30 0.02 -10.30 -11.83
N MET A 31 0.91 -9.69 -11.06
CA MET A 31 1.90 -8.73 -11.54
C MET A 31 3.28 -9.15 -11.08
N ASP A 32 4.22 -9.29 -11.99
CA ASP A 32 5.59 -9.72 -11.72
C ASP A 32 6.54 -8.54 -11.78
N PHE A 33 7.38 -8.42 -10.75
CA PHE A 33 8.33 -7.35 -10.55
C PHE A 33 9.75 -7.91 -10.49
N TYR A 34 10.69 -7.15 -11.04
CA TYR A 34 12.10 -7.50 -11.05
C TYR A 34 12.98 -6.27 -10.77
N ALA A 35 14.07 -6.46 -10.03
CA ALA A 35 15.14 -5.48 -9.85
C ALA A 35 16.52 -6.18 -9.86
N ASP A 36 17.52 -5.52 -10.42
CA ASP A 36 18.92 -5.96 -10.34
C ASP A 36 19.44 -5.88 -8.88
N PRO A 37 20.25 -6.83 -8.38
CA PRO A 37 20.94 -7.92 -9.11
C PRO A 37 20.20 -9.27 -9.21
N GLY A 38 18.87 -9.29 -9.11
CA GLY A 38 18.09 -10.53 -9.21
C GLY A 38 16.95 -10.66 -8.20
N VAL A 39 16.46 -9.54 -7.67
CA VAL A 39 15.33 -9.51 -6.75
C VAL A 39 14.06 -9.57 -7.58
N SER A 40 13.30 -10.65 -7.46
CA SER A 40 11.99 -10.77 -8.12
C SER A 40 10.91 -11.12 -7.12
N PHE A 41 9.70 -10.64 -7.37
CA PHE A 41 8.51 -11.02 -6.63
C PHE A 41 7.28 -10.81 -7.52
N TYR A 42 6.16 -11.40 -7.15
CA TYR A 42 4.89 -11.15 -7.78
C TYR A 42 3.82 -10.81 -6.75
N VAL A 43 2.83 -10.05 -7.21
CA VAL A 43 1.65 -9.65 -6.45
C VAL A 43 0.43 -10.29 -7.09
N LEU A 44 -0.33 -11.06 -6.31
CA LEU A 44 -1.67 -11.49 -6.67
C LEU A 44 -2.65 -10.46 -6.12
N CYS A 45 -3.40 -9.83 -7.02
CA CYS A 45 -4.39 -8.83 -6.66
C CYS A 45 -5.71 -9.50 -6.29
N PRO A 46 -6.41 -9.04 -5.23
CA PRO A 46 -7.69 -9.60 -4.86
C PRO A 46 -8.69 -9.44 -6.01
N ASP A 47 -9.47 -10.49 -6.24
CA ASP A 47 -10.61 -10.42 -7.15
C ASP A 47 -11.88 -10.07 -6.36
N ASN A 48 -12.87 -9.49 -7.03
CA ASN A 48 -14.17 -9.23 -6.44
C ASN A 48 -14.86 -10.50 -5.89
N GLY A 49 -14.42 -11.71 -6.28
CA GLY A 49 -14.97 -12.99 -5.82
C GLY A 49 -14.06 -13.91 -5.00
N CYS A 50 -12.75 -13.64 -4.83
CA CYS A 50 -11.82 -14.55 -4.15
C CYS A 50 -10.68 -13.81 -3.44
N GLY A 51 -10.66 -13.89 -2.11
CA GLY A 51 -9.65 -13.27 -1.25
C GLY A 51 -9.86 -11.76 -1.07
N ASP A 52 -9.91 -11.30 0.18
CA ASP A 52 -10.10 -9.86 0.48
C ASP A 52 -8.81 -9.04 0.40
N ASN A 53 -7.65 -9.69 0.23
CA ASN A 53 -6.34 -9.08 0.39
C ASN A 53 -5.41 -9.42 -0.76
N PHE A 54 -4.44 -8.53 -1.00
CA PHE A 54 -3.28 -8.80 -1.86
C PHE A 54 -2.46 -9.96 -1.31
N HIS A 55 -1.68 -10.60 -2.16
CA HIS A 55 -0.70 -11.60 -1.73
C HIS A 55 0.62 -11.35 -2.45
N VAL A 56 1.73 -11.41 -1.72
CA VAL A 56 3.06 -11.18 -2.27
C VAL A 56 3.95 -12.40 -2.10
N TRP A 57 4.60 -12.83 -3.17
CA TRP A 57 5.42 -14.03 -3.16
C TRP A 57 6.61 -13.89 -4.10
N SER A 58 7.61 -14.75 -3.95
CA SER A 58 8.78 -14.80 -4.84
C SER A 58 9.14 -16.23 -5.18
N GLU A 59 9.62 -16.46 -6.39
CA GLU A 59 10.23 -17.74 -6.78
C GLU A 59 11.65 -17.89 -6.20
N SER A 60 12.26 -16.80 -5.72
CA SER A 60 13.55 -16.81 -5.05
C SER A 60 13.38 -17.04 -3.54
N GLU A 61 13.96 -18.12 -3.03
CA GLU A 61 13.95 -18.45 -1.59
C GLU A 61 14.63 -17.36 -0.75
N ASP A 62 15.62 -16.65 -1.30
CA ASP A 62 16.31 -15.53 -0.65
C ASP A 62 15.40 -14.32 -0.43
N CYS A 63 14.34 -14.18 -1.24
CA CYS A 63 13.39 -13.07 -1.16
C CYS A 63 12.26 -13.33 -0.14
N LEU A 64 11.94 -14.59 0.14
CA LEU A 64 10.81 -14.97 1.01
C LEU A 64 10.88 -14.35 2.42
N PRO A 65 12.04 -14.31 3.11
CA PRO A 65 12.14 -13.68 4.43
C PRO A 65 11.76 -12.20 4.44
N PHE A 66 12.08 -11.47 3.37
CA PHE A 66 11.77 -10.04 3.23
C PHE A 66 10.28 -9.80 2.95
N LEU A 67 9.66 -10.72 2.19
CA LEU A 67 8.23 -10.69 1.89
C LEU A 67 7.35 -11.05 3.10
N GLN A 68 7.85 -11.81 4.08
CA GLN A 68 7.08 -12.17 5.27
C GLN A 68 6.55 -10.93 6.02
N LEU A 69 7.38 -9.89 6.16
CA LEU A 69 6.96 -8.63 6.80
C LEU A 69 5.86 -7.90 6.03
N ALA A 70 5.87 -8.00 4.69
CA ALA A 70 4.81 -7.45 3.86
C ALA A 70 3.54 -8.28 3.97
N GLN A 71 3.64 -9.61 4.03
CA GLN A 71 2.50 -10.50 4.25
C GLN A 71 1.82 -10.31 5.60
N ASP A 72 2.60 -10.12 6.67
CA ASP A 72 2.06 -9.80 8.00
C ASP A 72 1.33 -8.45 8.00
N TYR A 73 1.88 -7.45 7.28
CA TYR A 73 1.24 -6.15 7.09
C TYR A 73 -0.06 -6.25 6.28
N ILE A 74 -0.09 -7.03 5.21
CA ILE A 74 -1.31 -7.24 4.41
C ILE A 74 -2.38 -7.96 5.24
N SER A 75 -1.97 -8.93 6.06
CA SER A 75 -2.87 -9.70 6.93
C SER A 75 -3.38 -8.90 8.13
N SER A 76 -2.76 -7.76 8.44
CA SER A 76 -3.21 -6.88 9.51
C SER A 76 -4.56 -6.21 9.19
N CYS A 77 -5.27 -5.75 10.23
CA CYS A 77 -6.57 -5.10 10.06
C CYS A 77 -6.53 -3.93 9.07
N GLY A 78 -7.60 -3.81 8.28
CA GLY A 78 -7.77 -2.76 7.28
C GLY A 78 -7.36 -3.19 5.87
N LYS A 79 -8.13 -2.77 4.87
CA LYS A 79 -7.81 -3.01 3.46
C LYS A 79 -6.57 -2.21 3.09
N LYS A 80 -5.61 -2.88 2.45
CA LYS A 80 -4.40 -2.24 1.92
C LYS A 80 -4.59 -1.96 0.45
N THR A 81 -4.04 -0.86 -0.02
CA THR A 81 -3.92 -0.54 -1.45
C THR A 81 -2.68 -1.21 -2.05
N LEU A 82 -2.66 -1.40 -3.36
CA LEU A 82 -1.49 -1.94 -4.06
C LEU A 82 -0.23 -1.11 -3.77
N HIS A 83 -0.36 0.23 -3.75
CA HIS A 83 0.75 1.12 -3.47
C HIS A 83 1.33 0.90 -2.06
N GLU A 84 0.50 0.81 -1.02
CA GLU A 84 0.96 0.53 0.35
C GLU A 84 1.70 -0.81 0.45
N VAL A 85 1.21 -1.83 -0.26
CA VAL A 85 1.84 -3.14 -0.31
C VAL A 85 3.20 -3.07 -0.99
N LEU A 86 3.28 -2.43 -2.16
CA LEU A 86 4.53 -2.26 -2.91
C LEU A 86 5.57 -1.46 -2.11
N GLU A 87 5.15 -0.38 -1.43
CA GLU A 87 6.02 0.36 -0.52
C GLU A 87 6.54 -0.50 0.63
N LYS A 88 5.69 -1.33 1.22
CA LYS A 88 6.11 -2.24 2.29
C LYS A 88 7.13 -3.26 1.78
N VAL A 89 6.90 -3.82 0.59
CA VAL A 89 7.80 -4.76 -0.08
C VAL A 89 9.13 -4.10 -0.40
N PHE A 90 9.13 -2.90 -0.99
CA PHE A 90 10.36 -2.17 -1.31
C PHE A 90 11.16 -1.84 -0.06
N LYS A 91 10.50 -1.35 1.01
CA LYS A 91 11.14 -1.12 2.32
C LYS A 91 11.83 -2.38 2.83
N SER A 92 11.17 -3.55 2.74
CA SER A 92 11.78 -4.83 3.11
C SER A 92 12.97 -5.21 2.23
N PHE A 93 12.96 -4.91 0.93
CA PHE A 93 14.03 -5.26 0.00
C PHE A 93 15.23 -4.29 -0.02
N ARG A 94 15.15 -3.12 0.62
CA ARG A 94 16.27 -2.15 0.66
C ARG A 94 17.61 -2.77 1.05
N PRO A 95 17.70 -3.63 2.09
CA PRO A 95 18.96 -4.28 2.45
C PRO A 95 19.51 -5.19 1.34
N LEU A 96 18.62 -5.89 0.61
CA LEU A 96 19.00 -6.79 -0.49
C LEU A 96 19.46 -6.01 -1.73
N LEU A 97 18.89 -4.83 -1.96
CA LEU A 97 19.25 -3.91 -3.04
C LEU A 97 20.50 -3.06 -2.71
N GLY A 98 21.10 -3.23 -1.52
CA GLY A 98 22.24 -2.42 -1.07
C GLY A 98 21.89 -0.94 -0.85
N LEU A 99 20.61 -0.62 -0.66
CA LEU A 99 20.13 0.72 -0.36
C LEU A 99 20.20 0.96 1.16
N PRO A 100 20.49 2.20 1.61
CA PRO A 100 20.43 2.53 3.04
C PRO A 100 19.02 2.25 3.56
N ASP A 101 18.86 1.78 4.79
CA ASP A 101 17.55 1.72 5.43
C ASP A 101 16.86 3.09 5.29
N ALA A 102 15.57 3.08 4.93
CA ALA A 102 14.79 4.30 5.02
C ALA A 102 14.56 4.55 6.52
N ASP A 103 15.37 5.43 7.12
CA ASP A 103 14.99 6.12 8.36
C ASP A 103 13.74 6.96 8.05
N ASP A 104 12.58 6.32 8.03
CA ASP A 104 11.30 6.90 7.59
C ASP A 104 10.40 7.22 8.80
N ASP A 105 11.01 7.85 9.81
CA ASP A 105 10.31 8.77 10.73
C ASP A 105 10.13 10.16 10.08
N ALA A 106 10.29 10.27 8.76
CA ALA A 106 9.79 11.39 7.98
C ALA A 106 8.28 11.22 7.83
N PHE A 107 7.60 11.35 8.97
CA PHE A 107 6.23 11.77 9.16
C PHE A 107 5.58 12.20 7.83
N GLU A 108 4.76 11.32 7.22
CA GLU A 108 3.67 11.80 6.38
C GLU A 108 2.89 12.71 7.32
N GLU A 109 3.16 14.01 7.17
CA GLU A 109 2.36 15.10 7.70
C GLU A 109 0.94 14.63 7.52
N TYR A 110 0.30 14.27 8.64
CA TYR A 110 -1.14 14.16 8.67
C TYR A 110 -1.59 15.49 8.08
N SER A 111 -1.96 15.45 6.81
CA SER A 111 -3.05 16.24 6.29
C SER A 111 -4.28 15.72 7.03
N ALA A 112 -4.29 15.92 8.35
CA ALA A 112 -5.47 16.44 8.98
C ALA A 112 -5.73 17.69 8.15
N ASP A 113 -6.58 17.53 7.14
CA ASP A 113 -7.71 18.43 6.98
C ASP A 113 -8.23 18.70 8.40
N VAL A 114 -7.56 19.64 9.06
CA VAL A 114 -8.21 20.71 9.77
C VAL A 114 -9.11 21.30 8.69
N GLU A 115 -10.27 20.67 8.48
CA GLU A 115 -11.46 21.44 8.16
C GLU A 115 -11.67 22.34 9.37
N GLU A 116 -10.94 23.45 9.28
CA GLU A 116 -11.15 24.69 9.99
C GLU A 116 -12.62 25.07 9.81
N GLU A 117 -13.24 25.38 10.95
CA GLU A 117 -14.43 26.23 11.08
C GLU A 117 -15.75 25.58 10.61
N GLU A 118 -16.76 25.48 11.47
CA GLU A 118 -17.59 26.64 11.78
C GLU A 118 -18.10 26.67 13.25
N PRO A 119 -18.42 27.87 13.76
CA PRO A 119 -18.26 28.25 15.16
C PRO A 119 -19.42 27.82 16.07
N GLU A 120 -19.13 27.87 17.37
CA GLU A 120 -20.07 27.81 18.49
C GLU A 120 -21.38 28.56 18.20
N ALA A 121 -22.46 27.83 17.94
CA ALA A 121 -23.81 28.35 18.16
C ALA A 121 -24.11 28.29 19.66
N ASP A 122 -23.56 29.29 20.34
CA ASP A 122 -23.81 29.65 21.73
C ASP A 122 -25.31 29.86 22.02
N HIS A 123 -25.71 29.24 23.12
CA HIS A 123 -26.87 29.46 23.97
C HIS A 123 -28.32 29.11 23.52
N PRO A 124 -28.94 28.09 24.17
CA PRO A 124 -30.38 27.92 24.19
C PRO A 124 -31.00 28.93 25.17
N GLN A 125 -31.74 29.89 24.64
CA GLN A 125 -32.69 30.66 25.44
C GLN A 125 -34.05 30.67 24.74
N MET A 126 -34.93 29.73 25.09
CA MET A 126 -36.37 29.94 24.92
C MET A 126 -37.04 29.67 26.25
N GLY A 127 -37.57 30.75 26.80
CA GLY A 127 -38.06 30.88 28.17
C GLY A 127 -39.17 29.90 28.51
N VAL A 128 -39.08 29.42 29.74
CA VAL A 128 -40.19 28.95 30.56
C VAL A 128 -41.30 29.99 30.58
N SER A 129 -42.44 29.70 29.94
CA SER A 129 -43.70 30.35 30.27
C SER A 129 -44.22 29.75 31.59
N GLN A 130 -43.96 30.44 32.69
CA GLN A 130 -44.72 30.30 33.94
C GLN A 130 -45.79 31.40 33.99
N GLN A 131 -47.05 30.99 33.96
CA GLN A 131 -48.18 31.38 34.84
C GLN A 131 -49.51 31.05 34.18
#